data_AF-A0A1K1NQM7-F1
#
_entry.id   AF-A0A1K1NQM7-F1
#
_cell.length_a   1.000
_cell.length_b   1.000
_cell.length_c   1.000
_cell.angle_alpha   90.00
_cell.angle_beta   90.00
_cell.angle_gamma   90.00
#
_symmetry.space_group_name_H-M   'P 1'
#
loop_
_entity.id
_entity.type
_entity.pdbx_description
1 polymer ?
#
loop_
_entity_poly.entity_id
_entity_poly.type
_entity_poly.pdbx_seq_one_letter_code
_entity_poly.pdbx_strand_id
1 'polypeptide(L)'
;MKKITILTVHIILFLLGNTVLAQTIPTPPKPPTTHTSSSSSMSYSSSSSDNRGGNISIAISNTNDSYKFKAKFPEKRYSELVSVLKNELESKKMTKSGNSYSWISNADENEVYNVNLNSKKLVMSLDKNVASDALIDKFEALGKTLKTVISGSNETKREAEELQREADRLLRDAERMQREADRIHREAKRIEQASLESYREDAMHIAEEAKRLAEKAAIISVEASHKGAINAPLKMLLRSNKTYLSNTLINTINYTWPSAQNELITALLKDNIVQSKNDIVFNTDPTGVYINGTKLTNTQINQYKSILKKYNITPDNTFSFYKTDNNIVIINDNAKLTSFLKSLKEKGYINSLKDKLLLEINGTSIIKNGKAVSAKDLAIYNTLLLKNNIIPAPGKIIEITTSNAYKLGYTLNNNAHLGTWVMP
;
A
#
# COMPACT_ATOMS: atom_id res chain seq x y z
N MET A 1 42.46 -15.06 16.63
CA MET A 1 41.16 -15.78 16.64
C MET A 1 40.00 -14.78 16.62
N LYS A 2 39.87 -14.04 15.52
CA LYS A 2 38.84 -13.02 15.27
C LYS A 2 38.41 -13.26 13.83
N LYS A 3 37.10 -13.49 13.59
CA LYS A 3 36.36 -13.41 12.29
C LYS A 3 35.22 -14.44 12.06
N ILE A 4 34.63 -15.07 13.08
CA ILE A 4 33.52 -16.05 12.84
C ILE A 4 32.19 -15.71 13.55
N THR A 5 32.07 -14.58 14.26
CA THR A 5 30.86 -14.23 15.04
C THR A 5 30.07 -13.03 14.51
N ILE A 6 30.11 -12.76 13.20
CA ILE A 6 29.28 -11.74 12.54
C ILE A 6 28.67 -12.31 11.25
N LEU A 7 28.05 -13.49 11.32
CA LEU A 7 27.30 -14.05 10.20
C LEU A 7 26.02 -14.82 10.60
N THR A 8 25.50 -14.58 11.81
CA THR A 8 24.30 -15.30 12.31
C THR A 8 23.14 -14.40 12.73
N VAL A 9 23.30 -13.07 12.67
CA VAL A 9 22.21 -12.12 13.04
C VAL A 9 21.62 -11.37 11.83
N HIS A 10 22.26 -11.45 10.65
CA HIS A 10 21.73 -10.83 9.42
C HIS A 10 20.89 -11.79 8.54
N ILE A 11 20.75 -13.06 8.93
CA ILE A 11 19.91 -14.03 8.18
C ILE A 11 18.47 -14.04 8.71
N ILE A 12 18.23 -13.65 9.97
CA ILE A 12 16.89 -13.71 10.57
C ILE A 12 16.03 -12.48 10.22
N LEU A 13 16.64 -11.34 9.83
CA LEU A 13 15.89 -10.14 9.43
C LEU A 13 15.66 -10.01 7.91
N PHE A 14 16.23 -10.90 7.09
CA PHE A 14 15.95 -10.98 5.65
C PHE A 14 14.88 -12.04 5.31
N LEU A 15 14.45 -12.83 6.31
CA LEU A 15 13.45 -13.91 6.18
C LEU A 15 12.02 -13.49 6.55
N LEU A 16 11.78 -12.22 6.92
CA LEU A 16 10.45 -11.70 7.29
C LEU A 16 9.89 -10.64 6.31
N GLY A 17 10.57 -10.41 5.18
CA GLY A 17 10.21 -9.36 4.21
C GLY A 17 9.61 -9.83 2.88
N ASN A 18 9.47 -11.13 2.63
CA ASN A 18 8.99 -11.66 1.34
C ASN A 18 7.93 -12.74 1.54
N THR A 19 6.75 -12.38 2.03
CA THR A 19 5.54 -13.22 1.90
C THR A 19 4.31 -12.38 1.60
N VAL A 20 4.37 -11.56 0.55
CA VAL A 20 3.16 -11.07 -0.13
C VAL A 20 3.45 -11.13 -1.63
N LEU A 21 2.51 -11.70 -2.38
CA LEU A 21 2.53 -11.95 -3.84
C LEU A 21 3.11 -13.29 -4.30
N ALA A 22 2.47 -14.39 -3.90
CA ALA A 22 2.43 -15.62 -4.72
C ALA A 22 1.16 -16.45 -4.42
N GLN A 23 -0.01 -15.81 -4.45
CA GLN A 23 -1.24 -16.53 -4.78
C GLN A 23 -1.64 -16.08 -6.18
N THR A 24 -1.25 -16.87 -7.18
CA THR A 24 -1.96 -16.89 -8.45
C THR A 24 -3.37 -17.34 -8.11
N ILE A 25 -4.35 -16.45 -8.25
CA ILE A 25 -5.76 -16.82 -8.22
C ILE A 25 -5.90 -17.97 -9.23
N PRO A 26 -6.29 -19.19 -8.82
CA PRO A 26 -6.48 -20.26 -9.77
C PRO A 26 -7.56 -19.79 -10.74
N THR A 27 -7.20 -19.67 -12.02
CA THR A 27 -8.21 -19.51 -13.06
C THR A 27 -9.17 -20.68 -12.89
N PRO A 28 -10.49 -20.42 -12.78
CA PRO A 28 -11.48 -21.47 -12.68
C PRO A 28 -11.20 -22.49 -13.80
N PRO A 29 -11.28 -23.81 -13.52
CA PRO A 29 -11.07 -24.81 -14.55
C PRO A 29 -11.93 -24.44 -15.76
N LYS A 30 -11.30 -24.33 -16.93
CA LYS A 30 -12.02 -24.09 -18.18
C LYS A 30 -13.11 -25.17 -18.24
N PRO A 31 -14.40 -24.80 -18.31
CA PRO A 31 -15.47 -25.77 -18.35
C PRO A 31 -15.12 -26.77 -19.46
N PRO A 32 -15.33 -28.08 -19.25
CA PRO A 32 -15.11 -29.05 -20.31
C PRO A 32 -15.80 -28.50 -21.56
N THR A 33 -15.05 -28.39 -22.66
CA THR A 33 -15.65 -28.19 -23.98
C THR A 33 -16.49 -29.42 -24.23
N THR A 34 -17.73 -29.38 -23.75
CA THR A 34 -18.81 -30.18 -24.25
C THR A 34 -18.83 -29.91 -25.75
N HIS A 35 -18.43 -30.91 -26.53
CA HIS A 35 -18.91 -31.02 -27.89
C HIS A 35 -20.43 -31.12 -27.73
N THR A 36 -21.10 -29.97 -27.78
CA THR A 36 -22.55 -29.89 -27.80
C THR A 36 -22.97 -30.57 -29.09
N SER A 37 -23.34 -31.84 -28.97
CA SER A 37 -24.10 -32.55 -29.99
C SER A 37 -25.41 -31.77 -30.15
N SER A 38 -25.42 -30.77 -31.03
CA SER A 38 -26.63 -30.00 -31.33
C SER A 38 -27.54 -30.86 -32.20
N SER A 39 -28.18 -31.86 -31.60
CA SER A 39 -29.27 -32.59 -32.22
C SER A 39 -30.56 -31.83 -31.93
N SER A 40 -31.10 -31.13 -32.92
CA SER A 40 -32.44 -30.55 -32.79
C SER A 40 -33.44 -31.56 -33.36
N SER A 41 -34.30 -32.10 -32.50
CA SER A 41 -35.48 -32.88 -32.90
C SER A 41 -36.73 -32.07 -32.59
N MET A 42 -37.57 -31.85 -33.61
CA MET A 42 -38.83 -31.13 -33.46
C MET A 42 -39.95 -32.00 -33.99
N SER A 43 -40.93 -32.31 -33.14
CA SER A 43 -42.16 -33.01 -33.49
C SER A 43 -43.36 -32.07 -33.32
N TYR A 44 -44.20 -32.01 -34.34
CA TYR A 44 -45.44 -31.24 -34.37
C TYR A 44 -46.58 -32.18 -34.73
N SER A 45 -47.67 -32.14 -33.98
CA SER A 45 -48.88 -32.90 -34.27
C SER A 45 -50.10 -32.03 -34.01
N SER A 46 -50.97 -31.86 -35.00
CA SER A 46 -52.22 -31.13 -34.85
C SER A 46 -53.37 -31.92 -35.45
N SER A 47 -54.40 -32.16 -34.64
CA SER A 47 -55.68 -32.74 -35.05
C SER A 47 -56.75 -31.65 -35.09
N SER A 48 -57.44 -31.48 -36.22
CA SER A 48 -58.61 -30.60 -36.32
C SER A 48 -59.86 -31.41 -36.00
N SER A 49 -60.73 -30.90 -35.13
CA SER A 49 -62.01 -31.52 -34.73
C SER A 49 -63.10 -31.43 -35.80
N ASP A 50 -62.84 -30.74 -36.91
CA ASP A 50 -63.79 -30.61 -38.00
C ASP A 50 -63.63 -31.79 -38.97
N ASN A 51 -64.73 -32.51 -39.21
CA ASN A 51 -64.87 -33.76 -40.00
C ASN A 51 -64.42 -33.70 -41.48
N ARG A 52 -63.58 -32.74 -41.87
CA ARG A 52 -63.01 -32.56 -43.22
C ARG A 52 -61.49 -32.28 -43.23
N GLY A 53 -60.80 -32.23 -42.08
CA GLY A 53 -59.37 -31.91 -41.97
C GLY A 53 -58.53 -33.07 -41.44
N GLY A 54 -57.75 -33.74 -42.29
CA GLY A 54 -56.87 -34.84 -41.86
C GLY A 54 -55.78 -34.43 -40.85
N ASN A 55 -55.25 -35.40 -40.10
CA ASN A 55 -54.19 -35.18 -39.12
C ASN A 55 -52.88 -34.69 -39.77
N ILE A 56 -52.29 -33.64 -39.21
CA ILE A 56 -50.95 -33.16 -39.57
C ILE A 56 -49.96 -33.69 -38.53
N SER A 57 -48.86 -34.28 -39.00
CA SER A 57 -47.71 -34.60 -38.15
C SER A 57 -46.44 -34.24 -38.88
N ILE A 58 -45.52 -33.49 -38.28
CA ILE A 58 -44.23 -33.14 -38.85
C ILE A 58 -43.16 -33.54 -37.84
N ALA A 59 -42.14 -34.27 -38.26
CA ALA A 59 -40.99 -34.62 -37.47
C ALA A 59 -39.73 -34.22 -38.25
N ILE A 60 -38.95 -33.32 -37.67
CA ILE A 60 -37.67 -32.86 -38.20
C ILE A 60 -36.60 -33.32 -37.24
N SER A 61 -35.60 -34.05 -37.75
CA SER A 61 -34.41 -34.44 -37.00
C SER A 61 -33.21 -33.94 -37.78
N ASN A 62 -32.46 -33.05 -37.15
CA ASN A 62 -31.22 -32.51 -37.68
C ASN A 62 -30.09 -32.93 -36.73
N THR A 63 -29.26 -33.87 -37.19
CA THR A 63 -28.05 -34.31 -36.50
C THR A 63 -26.83 -33.87 -37.29
N ASN A 64 -25.64 -34.05 -36.72
CA ASN A 64 -24.39 -33.73 -37.42
C ASN A 64 -24.27 -34.49 -38.75
N ASP A 65 -24.73 -35.75 -38.75
CA ASP A 65 -24.50 -36.67 -39.88
C ASP A 65 -25.69 -36.77 -40.85
N SER A 66 -26.89 -36.30 -40.46
CA SER A 66 -28.07 -36.46 -41.30
C SER A 66 -29.13 -35.41 -41.04
N TYR A 67 -29.87 -35.09 -42.10
CA TYR A 67 -31.12 -34.34 -42.01
C TYR A 67 -32.28 -35.24 -42.39
N LYS A 68 -33.31 -35.33 -41.55
CA LYS A 68 -34.52 -36.14 -41.78
C LYS A 68 -35.77 -35.32 -41.54
N PHE A 69 -36.65 -35.26 -42.53
CA PHE A 69 -37.96 -34.63 -42.44
C PHE A 69 -39.04 -35.65 -42.79
N LYS A 70 -39.99 -35.86 -41.87
CA LYS A 70 -41.12 -36.75 -42.07
C LYS A 70 -42.39 -35.99 -41.78
N ALA A 71 -43.31 -35.94 -42.73
CA ALA A 71 -44.60 -35.33 -42.51
C ALA A 71 -45.76 -36.20 -43.00
N LYS A 72 -46.89 -36.11 -42.29
CA LYS A 72 -48.22 -36.50 -42.75
C LYS A 72 -49.06 -35.24 -42.86
N PHE A 73 -49.85 -35.14 -43.91
CA PHE A 73 -50.64 -33.94 -44.19
C PHE A 73 -51.95 -34.27 -44.92
N PRO A 74 -52.95 -33.38 -44.84
CA PRO A 74 -54.17 -33.49 -45.64
C PRO A 74 -53.89 -33.41 -47.15
N GLU A 75 -54.61 -34.20 -47.94
CA GLU A 75 -54.42 -34.30 -49.39
C GLU A 75 -54.55 -32.96 -50.14
N LYS A 76 -55.32 -32.01 -49.62
CA LYS A 76 -55.40 -30.64 -50.14
C LYS A 76 -54.06 -29.90 -50.21
N ARG A 77 -53.05 -30.30 -49.40
CA ARG A 77 -51.70 -29.72 -49.40
C ARG A 77 -50.77 -30.35 -50.42
N TYR A 78 -51.18 -31.48 -51.01
CA TYR A 78 -50.33 -32.24 -51.91
C TYR A 78 -49.88 -31.43 -53.14
N SER A 79 -50.79 -30.69 -53.79
CA SER A 79 -50.47 -29.88 -54.97
C SER A 79 -49.45 -28.77 -54.68
N GLU A 80 -49.58 -28.13 -53.52
CA GLU A 80 -48.67 -27.08 -53.06
C GLU A 80 -47.28 -27.65 -52.75
N LEU A 81 -47.21 -28.81 -52.08
CA LEU A 81 -45.96 -29.51 -51.79
C LEU A 81 -45.26 -30.03 -53.04
N VAL A 82 -46.00 -30.55 -54.02
CA VAL A 82 -45.45 -30.94 -55.32
C VAL A 82 -44.80 -29.73 -56.00
N SER A 83 -45.44 -28.55 -55.92
CA SER A 83 -44.93 -27.34 -56.56
C SER A 83 -43.63 -26.85 -55.92
N VAL A 84 -43.58 -26.82 -54.58
CA VAL A 84 -42.36 -26.43 -53.84
C VAL A 84 -41.21 -27.39 -54.16
N LEU A 85 -41.43 -28.72 -54.08
CA LEU A 85 -40.37 -29.68 -54.35
C LEU A 85 -39.88 -29.66 -55.80
N LYS A 86 -40.76 -29.43 -56.78
CA LYS A 86 -40.36 -29.31 -58.20
C LYS A 86 -39.54 -28.06 -58.49
N ASN A 87 -39.83 -26.95 -57.79
CA ASN A 87 -39.08 -25.71 -57.95
C ASN A 87 -37.70 -25.82 -57.31
N GLU A 88 -37.61 -26.51 -56.17
CA GLU A 88 -36.39 -26.58 -55.38
C GLU A 88 -35.47 -27.74 -55.77
N LEU A 89 -36.01 -28.84 -56.32
CA LEU A 89 -35.24 -30.03 -56.70
C LEU A 89 -35.17 -30.19 -58.22
N GLU A 90 -34.02 -30.66 -58.71
CA GLU A 90 -33.79 -30.86 -60.13
C GLU A 90 -34.75 -31.89 -60.75
N SER A 91 -35.45 -31.50 -61.82
CA SER A 91 -36.43 -32.36 -62.48
C SER A 91 -35.83 -33.63 -63.08
N LYS A 92 -34.52 -33.64 -63.40
CA LYS A 92 -33.81 -34.80 -63.96
C LYS A 92 -33.62 -35.94 -62.95
N LYS A 93 -33.71 -35.66 -61.65
CA LYS A 93 -33.57 -36.65 -60.56
C LYS A 93 -34.90 -37.13 -60.01
N MET A 94 -36.00 -36.78 -60.68
CA MET A 94 -37.37 -37.07 -60.28
C MET A 94 -37.92 -38.28 -61.03
N THR A 95 -38.48 -39.24 -60.31
CA THR A 95 -39.28 -40.34 -60.85
C THR A 95 -40.73 -40.21 -60.39
N LYS A 96 -41.67 -40.53 -61.26
CA LYS A 96 -43.11 -40.52 -60.95
C LYS A 96 -43.66 -41.94 -61.10
N SER A 97 -44.26 -42.45 -60.01
CA SER A 97 -44.96 -43.73 -60.00
C SER A 97 -46.37 -43.50 -59.45
N GLY A 98 -47.37 -43.57 -60.33
CA GLY A 98 -48.76 -43.25 -60.01
C GLY A 98 -48.93 -41.85 -59.40
N ASN A 99 -49.47 -41.80 -58.18
CA ASN A 99 -49.66 -40.57 -57.37
C ASN A 99 -48.50 -40.27 -56.42
N SER A 100 -47.31 -40.79 -56.68
CA SER A 100 -46.11 -40.55 -55.88
C SER A 100 -44.97 -39.99 -56.72
N TYR A 101 -44.23 -39.05 -56.14
CA TYR A 101 -42.99 -38.50 -56.68
C TYR A 101 -41.83 -38.91 -55.78
N SER A 102 -40.72 -39.30 -56.40
CA SER A 102 -39.48 -39.61 -55.69
C SER A 102 -38.33 -38.84 -56.34
N TRP A 103 -37.50 -38.18 -55.53
CA TRP A 103 -36.25 -37.57 -55.96
C TRP A 103 -35.10 -38.26 -55.26
N ILE A 104 -34.20 -38.87 -56.04
CA ILE A 104 -33.04 -39.59 -55.52
C ILE A 104 -31.79 -39.04 -56.22
N SER A 105 -30.76 -38.70 -55.45
CA SER A 105 -29.47 -38.28 -55.97
C SER A 105 -28.38 -39.15 -55.42
N ASN A 106 -27.53 -39.68 -56.30
CA ASN A 106 -26.35 -40.45 -55.93
C ASN A 106 -25.07 -39.70 -56.35
N ALA A 107 -24.01 -39.81 -55.55
CA ALA A 107 -22.67 -39.36 -55.87
C ALA A 107 -21.69 -40.49 -55.47
N ASP A 108 -20.82 -40.90 -56.39
CA ASP A 108 -19.83 -41.98 -56.18
C ASP A 108 -20.44 -43.24 -55.54
N GLU A 109 -21.54 -43.73 -56.13
CA GLU A 109 -22.33 -44.90 -55.67
C GLU A 109 -23.02 -44.76 -54.30
N ASN A 110 -22.92 -43.60 -53.64
CA ASN A 110 -23.59 -43.31 -52.36
C ASN A 110 -24.83 -42.43 -52.56
N GLU A 111 -25.92 -42.74 -51.85
CA GLU A 111 -27.18 -41.96 -51.86
C GLU A 111 -27.01 -40.67 -51.06
N VAL A 112 -26.94 -39.53 -51.74
CA VAL A 112 -26.78 -38.20 -51.13
C VAL A 112 -28.10 -37.75 -50.48
N TYR A 113 -29.21 -37.89 -51.21
CA TYR A 113 -30.53 -37.58 -50.66
C TYR A 113 -31.65 -38.42 -51.28
N ASN A 114 -32.73 -38.55 -50.50
CA ASN A 114 -33.98 -39.18 -50.89
C ASN A 114 -35.17 -38.32 -50.48
N VAL A 115 -36.07 -37.99 -51.42
CA VAL A 115 -37.32 -37.30 -51.14
C VAL A 115 -38.47 -38.09 -51.74
N ASN A 116 -39.36 -38.61 -50.91
CA ASN A 116 -40.55 -39.35 -51.30
C ASN A 116 -41.81 -38.59 -50.89
N LEU A 117 -42.61 -38.20 -51.87
CA LEU A 117 -43.87 -37.50 -51.69
C LEU A 117 -45.03 -38.34 -52.26
N ASN A 118 -46.03 -38.62 -51.43
CA ASN A 118 -47.32 -39.15 -51.86
C ASN A 118 -48.47 -38.25 -51.39
N SER A 119 -49.72 -38.59 -51.72
CA SER A 119 -50.88 -37.74 -51.45
C SER A 119 -51.10 -37.38 -49.97
N LYS A 120 -50.46 -38.09 -49.02
CA LYS A 120 -50.67 -37.89 -47.58
C LYS A 120 -49.38 -37.81 -46.76
N LYS A 121 -48.21 -38.04 -47.36
CA LYS A 121 -46.95 -38.24 -46.66
C LYS A 121 -45.77 -37.69 -47.47
N LEU A 122 -44.86 -37.03 -46.78
CA LEU A 122 -43.56 -36.60 -47.27
C LEU A 122 -42.47 -37.19 -46.38
N VAL A 123 -41.48 -37.82 -46.98
CA VAL A 123 -40.27 -38.28 -46.30
C VAL A 123 -39.08 -37.74 -47.07
N MET A 124 -38.20 -37.04 -46.37
CA MET A 124 -36.99 -36.47 -46.92
C MET A 124 -35.82 -36.86 -46.01
N SER A 125 -34.73 -37.32 -46.61
CA SER A 125 -33.48 -37.63 -45.94
C SER A 125 -32.30 -37.14 -46.76
N LEU A 126 -31.30 -36.57 -46.08
CA LEU A 126 -30.03 -36.12 -46.63
C LEU A 126 -28.91 -36.70 -45.74
N ASP A 127 -27.90 -37.29 -46.36
CA ASP A 127 -26.66 -37.67 -45.69
C ASP A 127 -25.69 -36.48 -45.72
N LYS A 128 -25.38 -35.92 -44.54
CA LYS A 128 -24.52 -34.74 -44.43
C LYS A 128 -23.04 -35.06 -44.61
N ASN A 129 -22.65 -36.34 -44.56
CA ASN A 129 -21.26 -36.74 -44.76
C ASN A 129 -20.85 -36.71 -46.24
N VAL A 130 -21.83 -36.84 -47.14
CA VAL A 130 -21.61 -36.88 -48.60
C VAL A 130 -22.16 -35.63 -49.29
N ALA A 131 -23.13 -34.93 -48.68
CA ALA A 131 -23.68 -33.69 -49.20
C ALA A 131 -22.71 -32.50 -49.03
N SER A 132 -22.67 -31.61 -50.02
CA SER A 132 -22.01 -30.30 -49.88
C SER A 132 -22.76 -29.39 -48.90
N ASP A 133 -22.06 -28.50 -48.20
CA ASP A 133 -22.66 -27.51 -47.28
C ASP A 133 -23.82 -26.72 -47.90
N ALA A 134 -23.68 -26.29 -49.16
CA ALA A 134 -24.74 -25.58 -49.88
C ALA A 134 -26.03 -26.42 -50.04
N LEU A 135 -25.90 -27.74 -50.16
CA LEU A 135 -27.04 -28.67 -50.23
C LEU A 135 -27.65 -28.90 -48.86
N ILE A 136 -26.83 -28.93 -47.80
CA ILE A 136 -27.28 -29.01 -46.40
C ILE A 136 -28.15 -27.79 -46.06
N ASP A 137 -27.64 -26.59 -46.31
CA ASP A 137 -28.37 -25.34 -46.07
C ASP A 137 -29.67 -25.28 -46.87
N LYS A 138 -29.63 -25.75 -48.13
CA LYS A 138 -30.82 -25.83 -48.98
C LYS A 138 -31.87 -26.79 -48.42
N PHE A 139 -31.49 -27.95 -47.89
CA PHE A 139 -32.43 -28.90 -47.28
C PHE A 139 -33.00 -28.38 -45.96
N GLU A 140 -32.22 -27.64 -45.17
CA GLU A 140 -32.70 -26.99 -43.96
C GLU A 140 -33.70 -25.87 -44.28
N ALA A 141 -33.42 -25.04 -45.28
CA ALA A 141 -34.33 -24.01 -45.79
C ALA A 141 -35.61 -24.63 -46.38
N LEU A 142 -35.46 -25.67 -47.22
CA LEU A 142 -36.57 -26.41 -47.81
C LEU A 142 -37.46 -27.02 -46.73
N GLY A 143 -36.87 -27.62 -45.69
CA GLY A 143 -37.61 -28.17 -44.55
C GLY A 143 -38.43 -27.12 -43.80
N LYS A 144 -37.91 -25.90 -43.61
CA LYS A 144 -38.65 -24.77 -43.02
C LYS A 144 -39.82 -24.36 -43.91
N THR A 145 -39.61 -24.22 -45.22
CA THR A 145 -40.66 -23.89 -46.18
C THR A 145 -41.77 -24.95 -46.21
N LEU A 146 -41.39 -26.23 -46.25
CA LEU A 146 -42.32 -27.36 -46.21
C LEU A 146 -43.10 -27.41 -44.89
N LYS A 147 -42.44 -27.12 -43.75
CA LYS A 147 -43.11 -27.00 -42.45
C LYS A 147 -44.23 -25.95 -42.53
N THR A 148 -43.92 -24.74 -43.00
CA THR A 148 -44.89 -23.64 -43.12
C THR A 148 -46.05 -23.98 -44.06
N VAL A 149 -45.78 -24.60 -45.22
CA VAL A 149 -46.82 -25.04 -46.16
C VAL A 149 -47.76 -26.07 -45.53
N ILE A 150 -47.20 -27.00 -44.73
CA ILE A 150 -47.97 -28.05 -44.07
C ILE A 150 -48.78 -27.51 -42.89
N SER A 151 -48.17 -26.67 -42.03
CA SER A 151 -48.80 -26.16 -40.79
C SER A 151 -49.70 -24.93 -41.01
N GLY A 152 -49.51 -24.17 -42.08
CA GLY A 152 -50.23 -22.91 -42.34
C GLY A 152 -49.71 -21.72 -41.52
N SER A 153 -50.27 -20.53 -41.80
CA SER A 153 -49.82 -19.20 -41.35
C SER A 153 -50.05 -18.83 -39.88
N ASN A 154 -50.54 -19.75 -39.03
CA ASN A 154 -50.85 -19.47 -37.62
C ASN A 154 -49.65 -19.68 -36.67
N GLU A 155 -48.61 -20.41 -37.07
CA GLU A 155 -47.50 -20.78 -36.18
C GLU A 155 -46.46 -19.65 -36.01
N THR A 156 -46.14 -18.92 -37.08
CA THR A 156 -45.19 -17.80 -37.04
C THR A 156 -45.62 -16.68 -36.10
N LYS A 157 -46.94 -16.48 -35.95
CA LYS A 157 -47.52 -15.52 -35.01
C LYS A 157 -47.38 -15.98 -33.56
N ARG A 158 -47.49 -17.28 -33.31
CA ARG A 158 -47.41 -17.88 -31.96
C ARG A 158 -45.98 -17.89 -31.42
N GLU A 159 -45.02 -18.22 -32.27
CA GLU A 159 -43.58 -18.20 -31.94
C GLU A 159 -43.08 -16.78 -31.65
N ALA A 160 -43.55 -15.78 -32.40
CA ALA A 160 -43.25 -14.37 -32.14
C ALA A 160 -43.84 -13.88 -30.79
N GLU A 161 -45.06 -14.28 -30.44
CA GLU A 161 -45.68 -13.95 -29.16
C GLU A 161 -44.96 -14.59 -27.96
N GLU A 162 -44.44 -15.82 -28.11
CA GLU A 162 -43.67 -16.49 -27.06
C GLU A 162 -42.31 -15.82 -26.83
N LEU A 163 -41.59 -15.50 -27.90
CA LEU A 163 -40.33 -14.75 -27.83
C LEU A 163 -40.50 -13.38 -27.18
N GLN A 164 -41.60 -12.67 -27.47
CA GLN A 164 -41.88 -11.38 -26.87
C GLN A 164 -42.13 -11.50 -25.36
N ARG A 165 -42.88 -12.51 -24.91
CA ARG A 165 -43.10 -12.76 -23.48
C ARG A 165 -41.83 -13.15 -22.75
N GLU A 166 -40.94 -13.90 -23.40
CA GLU A 166 -39.63 -14.25 -22.84
C GLU A 166 -38.74 -13.02 -22.70
N ALA A 167 -38.66 -12.17 -23.73
CA ALA A 167 -37.94 -10.90 -23.67
C ALA A 167 -38.46 -10.00 -22.54
N ASP A 168 -39.78 -9.90 -22.36
CA ASP A 168 -40.38 -9.12 -21.27
C ASP A 168 -40.06 -9.70 -19.88
N ARG A 169 -39.94 -11.02 -19.74
CA ARG A 169 -39.50 -11.66 -18.48
C ARG A 169 -38.04 -11.32 -18.20
N LEU A 170 -37.17 -11.46 -19.19
CA LEU A 170 -35.75 -11.16 -19.06
C LEU A 170 -35.50 -9.68 -18.71
N LEU A 171 -36.26 -8.74 -19.30
CA LEU A 171 -36.17 -7.33 -18.96
C LEU A 171 -36.54 -7.05 -17.49
N ARG A 172 -37.61 -7.68 -17.00
CA ARG A 172 -38.01 -7.54 -15.58
C ARG A 172 -36.98 -8.14 -14.63
N ASP A 173 -36.37 -9.26 -14.99
CA ASP A 173 -35.33 -9.89 -14.18
C ASP A 173 -34.04 -9.04 -14.17
N ALA A 174 -33.64 -8.48 -15.32
CA ALA A 174 -32.51 -7.56 -15.41
C ALA A 174 -32.74 -6.30 -14.55
N GLU A 175 -33.94 -5.74 -14.56
CA GLU A 175 -34.28 -4.57 -13.73
C GLU A 175 -34.22 -4.92 -12.22
N ARG A 176 -34.70 -6.10 -11.83
CA ARG A 176 -34.59 -6.57 -10.44
C ARG A 176 -33.13 -6.72 -10.01
N MET A 177 -32.30 -7.34 -10.86
CA MET A 177 -30.87 -7.49 -10.59
C MET A 177 -30.17 -6.15 -10.47
N GLN A 178 -30.49 -5.17 -11.32
CA GLN A 178 -29.92 -3.83 -11.25
C GLN A 178 -30.24 -3.13 -9.92
N ARG A 179 -31.51 -3.20 -9.47
CA ARG A 179 -31.91 -2.62 -8.18
C ARG A 179 -31.21 -3.29 -7.00
N GLU A 180 -30.98 -4.59 -7.07
CA GLU A 180 -30.27 -5.34 -6.03
C GLU A 180 -28.78 -5.00 -6.01
N ALA A 181 -28.15 -4.85 -7.17
CA ALA A 181 -26.78 -4.34 -7.28
C ALA A 181 -26.64 -2.94 -6.69
N ASP A 182 -27.57 -2.03 -6.97
CA ASP A 182 -27.59 -0.67 -6.39
C ASP A 182 -27.80 -0.67 -4.87
N ARG A 183 -28.56 -1.65 -4.34
CA ARG A 183 -28.72 -1.83 -2.89
C ARG A 183 -27.40 -2.26 -2.26
N ILE A 184 -26.77 -3.30 -2.81
CA ILE A 184 -25.49 -3.83 -2.33
C ILE A 184 -24.40 -2.76 -2.40
N HIS A 185 -24.33 -2.00 -3.49
CA HIS A 185 -23.35 -0.92 -3.65
C HIS A 185 -23.49 0.16 -2.56
N ARG A 186 -24.74 0.57 -2.24
CA ARG A 186 -25.00 1.54 -1.17
C ARG A 186 -24.63 1.00 0.21
N GLU A 187 -24.88 -0.28 0.46
CA GLU A 187 -24.53 -0.92 1.72
C GLU A 187 -23.02 -1.04 1.89
N ALA A 188 -22.31 -1.47 0.85
CA ALA A 188 -20.85 -1.50 0.83
C ALA A 188 -20.24 -0.13 1.14
N LYS A 189 -20.76 0.93 0.51
CA LYS A 189 -20.30 2.31 0.76
C LYS A 189 -20.56 2.76 2.21
N ARG A 190 -21.68 2.37 2.82
CA ARG A 190 -21.97 2.70 4.23
C ARG A 190 -21.01 1.98 5.18
N ILE A 191 -20.74 0.70 4.93
CA ILE A 191 -19.80 -0.08 5.73
C ILE A 191 -18.39 0.51 5.63
N GLU A 192 -17.96 0.89 4.42
CA GLU A 192 -16.66 1.54 4.20
C GLU A 192 -16.56 2.90 4.92
N GLN A 193 -17.61 3.70 4.89
CA GLN A 193 -17.62 4.99 5.61
C GLN A 193 -17.60 4.79 7.12
N ALA A 194 -18.36 3.82 7.65
CA ALA A 194 -18.36 3.51 9.07
C ALA A 194 -17.01 2.96 9.55
N SER A 195 -16.36 2.10 8.75
CA SER A 195 -15.03 1.60 9.10
C SER A 195 -13.99 2.72 9.07
N LEU A 196 -14.04 3.61 8.08
CA LEU A 196 -13.15 4.76 7.99
C LEU A 196 -13.29 5.69 9.19
N GLU A 197 -14.51 6.00 9.63
CA GLU A 197 -14.72 6.85 10.82
C GLU A 197 -14.21 6.16 12.09
N SER A 198 -14.46 4.86 12.27
CA SER A 198 -13.91 4.08 13.39
C SER A 198 -12.38 4.14 13.41
N TYR A 199 -11.71 3.95 12.28
CA TYR A 199 -10.25 4.06 12.20
C TYR A 199 -9.75 5.46 12.53
N ARG A 200 -10.51 6.49 12.15
CA ARG A 200 -10.17 7.89 12.43
C ARG A 200 -10.26 8.20 13.92
N GLU A 201 -11.33 7.74 14.56
CA GLU A 201 -11.54 7.88 16.01
C GLU A 201 -10.46 7.13 16.81
N ASP A 202 -10.16 5.88 16.44
CA ASP A 202 -9.10 5.09 17.06
C ASP A 202 -7.73 5.77 16.93
N ALA A 203 -7.41 6.28 15.73
CA ALA A 203 -6.17 7.00 15.51
C ALA A 203 -6.07 8.27 16.37
N MET A 204 -7.17 9.00 16.54
CA MET A 204 -7.21 10.17 17.43
C MET A 204 -7.01 9.77 18.90
N HIS A 205 -7.68 8.73 19.38
CA HIS A 205 -7.53 8.25 20.75
C HIS A 205 -6.09 7.78 21.03
N ILE A 206 -5.49 7.02 20.10
CA ILE A 206 -4.09 6.58 20.20
C ILE A 206 -3.14 7.78 20.25
N ALA A 207 -3.35 8.80 19.41
CA ALA A 207 -2.51 9.99 19.39
C ALA A 207 -2.60 10.77 20.71
N GLU A 208 -3.80 10.92 21.26
CA GLU A 208 -4.02 11.59 22.55
C GLU A 208 -3.41 10.80 23.72
N GLU A 209 -3.58 9.48 23.73
CA GLU A 209 -2.96 8.64 24.75
C GLU A 209 -1.43 8.66 24.66
N ALA A 210 -0.87 8.63 23.45
CA ALA A 210 0.57 8.75 23.23
C ALA A 210 1.10 10.10 23.74
N LYS A 211 0.38 11.20 23.50
CA LYS A 211 0.73 12.52 24.03
C LYS A 211 0.71 12.53 25.56
N ARG A 212 -0.35 11.99 26.18
CA ARG A 212 -0.47 11.88 27.63
C ARG A 212 0.66 11.04 28.24
N LEU A 213 1.03 9.93 27.61
CA LEU A 213 2.15 9.09 28.05
C LEU A 213 3.49 9.81 27.91
N ALA A 214 3.69 10.57 26.84
CA ALA A 214 4.90 11.38 26.66
C ALA A 214 5.03 12.46 27.74
N GLU A 215 3.94 13.14 28.09
CA GLU A 215 3.91 14.12 29.20
C GLU A 215 4.25 13.46 30.55
N LYS A 216 3.62 12.32 30.86
CA LYS A 216 3.94 11.55 32.08
C LYS A 216 5.40 11.10 32.11
N ALA A 217 5.93 10.61 30.99
CA ALA A 217 7.33 10.20 30.88
C ALA A 217 8.29 11.38 31.09
N ALA A 218 7.94 12.57 30.59
CA ALA A 218 8.72 13.79 30.80
C ALA A 218 8.77 14.17 32.29
N ILE A 219 7.63 14.14 32.98
CA ILE A 219 7.55 14.43 34.42
C ILE A 219 8.41 13.43 35.21
N ILE A 220 8.23 12.12 34.97
CA ILE A 220 9.01 11.07 35.64
C ILE A 220 10.51 11.23 35.34
N SER A 221 10.88 11.62 34.12
CA SER A 221 12.27 11.87 33.76
C SER A 221 12.86 13.04 34.55
N VAL A 222 12.09 14.13 34.75
CA VAL A 222 12.52 15.26 35.57
C VAL A 222 12.69 14.83 37.02
N GLU A 223 11.72 14.15 37.62
CA GLU A 223 11.81 13.66 39.00
C GLU A 223 12.99 12.69 39.20
N ALA A 224 13.22 11.78 38.25
CA ALA A 224 14.36 10.88 38.28
C ALA A 224 15.68 11.66 38.20
N SER A 225 15.76 12.69 37.36
CA SER A 225 16.94 13.54 37.25
C SER A 225 17.23 14.33 38.54
N HIS A 226 16.19 14.76 39.28
CA HIS A 226 16.33 15.38 40.60
C HIS A 226 16.91 14.44 41.63
N LYS A 227 16.70 13.13 41.46
CA LYS A 227 17.28 12.05 42.27
C LYS A 227 18.65 11.58 41.76
N GLY A 228 19.25 12.29 40.81
CA GLY A 228 20.58 11.97 40.26
C GLY A 228 20.57 10.87 39.19
N ALA A 229 19.40 10.45 38.69
CA ALA A 229 19.34 9.47 37.61
C ALA A 229 19.80 10.09 36.29
N ILE A 230 20.57 9.31 35.52
CA ILE A 230 21.03 9.67 34.18
C ILE A 230 20.22 8.88 33.16
N ASN A 231 19.65 9.57 32.16
CA ASN A 231 18.90 8.93 31.08
C ASN A 231 19.83 8.10 30.15
N ALA A 232 19.25 7.18 29.38
CA ALA A 232 20.02 6.27 28.54
C ALA A 232 20.89 6.97 27.47
N PRO A 233 20.40 8.01 26.75
CA PRO A 233 21.24 8.77 25.82
C PRO A 233 22.48 9.39 26.47
N LEU A 234 22.33 10.00 27.66
CA LEU A 234 23.45 10.56 28.41
C LEU A 234 24.45 9.46 28.82
N LYS A 235 23.98 8.31 29.30
CA LYS A 235 24.86 7.17 29.63
C LYS A 235 25.66 6.69 28.41
N MET A 236 25.05 6.66 27.23
CA MET A 236 25.76 6.31 26.00
C MET A 236 26.84 7.33 25.65
N LEU A 237 26.54 8.63 25.78
CA LEU A 237 27.51 9.70 25.53
C LEU A 237 28.67 9.68 26.51
N LEU A 238 28.42 9.43 27.80
CA LEU A 238 29.45 9.33 28.85
C LEU A 238 30.37 8.11 28.68
N ARG A 239 29.96 7.11 27.90
CA ARG A 239 30.81 5.96 27.53
C ARG A 239 31.57 6.17 26.22
N SER A 240 31.29 7.25 25.50
CA SER A 240 31.86 7.52 24.19
C SER A 240 33.14 8.33 24.29
N ASN A 241 34.20 7.90 23.60
CA ASN A 241 35.48 8.61 23.53
C ASN A 241 35.38 10.06 23.02
N LYS A 242 34.33 10.41 22.27
CA LYS A 242 34.13 11.78 21.77
C LYS A 242 33.85 12.79 22.88
N THR A 243 33.37 12.34 24.04
CA THR A 243 33.10 13.20 25.20
C THR A 243 34.26 13.22 26.19
N TYR A 244 35.39 12.60 25.82
CA TYR A 244 36.58 12.55 26.65
C TYR A 244 37.19 13.95 26.80
N LEU A 245 37.31 14.39 28.04
CA LEU A 245 38.00 15.61 28.42
C LEU A 245 39.47 15.31 28.67
N SER A 246 40.34 15.81 27.79
CA SER A 246 41.77 15.82 28.07
C SER A 246 42.09 16.84 29.16
N ASN A 247 42.83 16.40 30.18
CA ASN A 247 43.31 17.27 31.27
C ASN A 247 44.47 18.19 30.83
N THR A 248 44.81 18.22 29.54
CA THR A 248 45.87 19.09 29.02
C THR A 248 45.36 20.53 28.99
N LEU A 249 45.77 21.33 29.96
CA LEU A 249 45.44 22.75 30.05
C LEU A 249 46.24 23.52 28.99
N ILE A 250 45.55 24.11 28.02
CA ILE A 250 46.14 25.05 27.07
C ILE A 250 45.60 26.44 27.40
N ASN A 251 46.36 27.21 28.19
CA ASN A 251 45.95 28.53 28.66
C ASN A 251 45.75 29.57 27.54
N THR A 252 46.22 29.29 26.31
CA THR A 252 46.23 30.25 25.20
C THR A 252 44.96 30.28 24.35
N ILE A 253 43.99 29.39 24.60
CA ILE A 253 42.79 29.23 23.74
C ILE A 253 41.48 29.64 24.42
N ASN A 254 41.53 30.37 25.55
CA ASN A 254 40.35 30.79 26.32
C ASN A 254 39.39 29.63 26.68
N TYR A 255 39.92 28.41 26.80
CA TYR A 255 39.13 27.24 27.17
C TYR A 255 39.08 27.10 28.70
N THR A 256 38.09 27.74 29.32
CA THR A 256 38.04 27.89 30.79
C THR A 256 37.30 26.76 31.51
N TRP A 257 36.57 25.90 30.79
CA TRP A 257 35.74 24.86 31.40
C TRP A 257 36.52 23.87 32.29
N PRO A 258 37.69 23.31 31.90
CA PRO A 258 38.40 22.36 32.75
C PRO A 258 38.78 22.96 34.11
N SER A 259 39.24 24.21 34.12
CA SER A 259 39.58 24.93 35.36
C SER A 259 38.34 25.23 36.20
N ALA A 260 37.26 25.70 35.57
CA ALA A 260 35.98 25.95 36.25
C ALA A 260 35.40 24.66 36.86
N GLN A 261 35.42 23.57 36.11
CA GLN A 261 34.98 22.26 36.54
C GLN A 261 35.81 21.77 37.72
N ASN A 262 37.14 21.85 37.66
CA ASN A 262 37.99 21.41 38.74
C ASN A 262 37.71 22.18 40.05
N GLU A 263 37.64 23.51 39.99
CA GLU A 263 37.34 24.35 41.16
C GLU A 263 35.93 24.08 41.72
N LEU A 264 34.94 23.88 40.83
CA LEU A 264 33.58 23.52 41.23
C LEU A 264 33.54 22.16 41.93
N ILE A 265 34.17 21.12 41.37
CA ILE A 265 34.20 19.78 41.96
C ILE A 265 34.93 19.80 43.31
N THR A 266 36.03 20.53 43.43
CA THR A 266 36.74 20.70 44.70
C THR A 266 35.84 21.34 45.77
N ALA A 267 35.07 22.36 45.41
CA ALA A 267 34.10 22.96 46.34
C ALA A 267 33.00 21.97 46.75
N LEU A 268 32.47 21.20 45.80
CA LEU A 268 31.43 20.18 46.07
C LEU A 268 31.92 19.06 47.00
N LEU A 269 33.17 18.62 46.84
CA LEU A 269 33.81 17.64 47.73
C LEU A 269 34.00 18.22 49.14
N LYS A 270 34.48 19.47 49.24
CA LYS A 270 34.67 20.14 50.52
C LYS A 270 33.35 20.30 51.29
N ASP A 271 32.26 20.58 50.58
CA ASP A 271 30.93 20.76 51.15
C ASP A 271 30.20 19.41 51.37
N ASN A 272 30.86 18.26 51.12
CA ASN A 272 30.32 16.91 51.20
C ASN A 272 29.05 16.68 50.36
N ILE A 273 28.89 17.43 49.26
CA ILE A 273 27.76 17.28 48.32
C ILE A 273 27.98 16.09 47.39
N VAL A 274 29.24 15.80 47.05
CA VAL A 274 29.62 14.62 46.26
C VAL A 274 30.68 13.82 47.01
N GLN A 275 30.70 12.51 46.78
CA GLN A 275 31.65 11.59 47.42
C GLN A 275 32.91 11.35 46.56
N SER A 276 32.84 11.64 45.27
CA SER A 276 33.96 11.42 44.35
C SER A 276 34.02 12.50 43.27
N LYS A 277 35.20 12.63 42.65
CA LYS A 277 35.40 13.49 41.47
C LYS A 277 34.98 12.82 40.16
N ASN A 278 34.65 11.53 40.17
CA ASN A 278 34.49 10.74 38.96
C ASN A 278 33.05 10.80 38.44
N ASP A 279 32.08 10.61 39.33
CA ASP A 279 30.66 10.53 38.97
C ASP A 279 29.88 11.71 39.53
N ILE A 280 29.48 12.60 38.63
CA ILE A 280 28.80 13.84 38.98
C ILE A 280 27.64 14.07 38.02
N VAL A 281 26.46 14.21 38.58
CA VAL A 281 25.22 14.58 37.92
C VAL A 281 24.84 15.95 38.46
N PHE A 282 25.19 16.99 37.72
CA PHE A 282 24.83 18.37 38.03
C PHE A 282 23.66 18.76 37.13
N ASN A 283 22.49 18.94 37.73
CA ASN A 283 21.26 19.24 37.01
C ASN A 283 20.70 20.60 37.45
N THR A 284 20.35 21.44 36.48
CA THR A 284 19.74 22.75 36.72
C THR A 284 18.42 22.83 35.97
N ASP A 285 17.38 23.27 36.65
CA ASP A 285 16.08 23.56 36.04
C ASP A 285 15.35 24.69 36.80
N PRO A 286 14.14 25.11 36.38
CA PRO A 286 13.40 26.17 37.06
C PRO A 286 13.09 25.90 38.54
N THR A 287 13.14 24.65 39.00
CA THR A 287 12.87 24.27 40.40
C THR A 287 14.10 24.32 41.31
N GLY A 288 15.31 24.39 40.74
CA GLY A 288 16.56 24.56 41.47
C GLY A 288 17.76 23.89 40.82
N VAL A 289 18.81 23.72 41.63
CA VAL A 289 20.05 23.01 41.26
C VAL A 289 20.15 21.74 42.10
N TYR A 290 20.37 20.61 41.45
CA TYR A 290 20.47 19.28 42.05
C TYR A 290 21.80 18.65 41.69
N ILE A 291 22.51 18.10 42.67
CA ILE A 291 23.79 17.42 42.46
C ILE A 291 23.72 16.02 43.06
N ASN A 292 23.87 14.99 42.22
CA ASN A 292 23.79 13.57 42.62
C ASN A 292 22.53 13.24 43.45
N GLY A 293 21.41 13.91 43.19
CA GLY A 293 20.17 13.73 43.94
C GLY A 293 19.91 14.74 45.05
N THR A 294 20.91 15.53 45.43
CA THR A 294 20.82 16.51 46.52
C THR A 294 20.47 17.89 45.99
N LYS A 295 19.34 18.45 46.42
CA LYS A 295 18.96 19.83 46.11
C LYS A 295 19.85 20.82 46.88
N LEU A 296 20.42 21.79 46.17
CA LEU A 296 21.25 22.82 46.79
C LEU A 296 20.43 23.94 47.44
N THR A 297 21.00 24.53 48.47
CA THR A 297 20.51 25.77 49.09
C THR A 297 20.92 27.00 48.28
N ASN A 298 20.22 28.13 48.47
CA ASN A 298 20.55 29.39 47.79
C ASN A 298 22.00 29.86 48.07
N THR A 299 22.52 29.63 49.28
CA THR A 299 23.90 29.96 49.64
C THR A 299 24.90 29.16 48.81
N GLN A 300 24.70 27.85 48.70
CA GLN A 300 25.54 26.96 47.87
C GLN A 300 25.44 27.34 46.38
N ILE A 301 24.24 27.64 45.90
CA ILE A 301 24.02 28.10 44.53
C ILE A 301 24.81 29.38 44.26
N ASN A 302 24.77 30.36 45.15
CA ASN A 302 25.50 31.63 44.99
C ASN A 302 27.02 31.44 45.04
N GLN A 303 27.51 30.55 45.90
CA GLN A 303 28.92 30.17 45.95
C GLN A 303 29.37 29.56 44.61
N TYR A 304 28.62 28.58 44.08
CA TYR A 304 28.99 27.92 42.82
C TYR A 304 28.81 28.83 41.60
N LYS A 305 27.80 29.71 41.59
CA LYS A 305 27.68 30.78 40.60
C LYS A 305 28.87 31.72 40.60
N SER A 306 29.44 32.02 41.77
CA SER A 306 30.64 32.86 41.88
C SER A 306 31.87 32.19 41.27
N ILE A 307 32.02 30.87 41.45
CA ILE A 307 33.05 30.08 40.78
C ILE A 307 32.87 30.16 39.26
N LEU A 308 31.67 29.93 38.74
CA LEU A 308 31.40 30.01 37.29
C LEU A 308 31.70 31.41 36.72
N LYS A 309 31.30 32.47 37.44
CA LYS A 309 31.55 33.86 37.04
C LYS A 309 33.04 34.16 36.90
N LYS A 310 33.88 33.64 37.80
CA LYS A 310 35.35 33.78 37.74
C LYS A 310 35.95 33.28 36.42
N TYR A 311 35.30 32.31 35.79
CA TYR A 311 35.73 31.70 34.52
C TYR A 311 34.96 32.19 33.29
N ASN A 312 34.30 33.36 33.40
CA ASN A 312 33.46 33.96 32.35
C ASN A 312 32.29 33.07 31.91
N ILE A 313 31.85 32.15 32.75
CA ILE A 313 30.61 31.40 32.55
C ILE A 313 29.51 32.19 33.25
N THR A 314 28.55 32.69 32.47
CA THR A 314 27.43 33.49 32.97
C THR A 314 26.66 32.73 34.06
N PRO A 315 26.42 33.31 35.24
CA PRO A 315 25.65 32.66 36.31
C PRO A 315 24.19 32.37 35.96
N ASP A 316 23.66 33.09 34.96
CA ASP A 316 22.34 32.87 34.40
C ASP A 316 22.33 31.75 33.37
N ASN A 317 23.49 31.19 33.00
CA ASN A 317 23.58 30.03 32.13
C ASN A 317 22.93 28.84 32.85
N THR A 318 21.71 28.52 32.47
CA THR A 318 21.06 27.28 32.90
C THR A 318 21.70 26.17 32.09
N PHE A 319 22.57 25.42 32.75
CA PHE A 319 23.20 24.25 32.16
C PHE A 319 23.21 23.11 33.17
N SER A 320 23.21 21.92 32.60
CA SER A 320 23.41 20.67 33.32
C SER A 320 24.68 20.03 32.81
N PHE A 321 25.48 19.43 33.68
CA PHE A 321 26.63 18.64 33.25
C PHE A 321 26.66 17.28 33.94
N TYR A 322 27.15 16.30 33.19
CA TYR A 322 27.24 14.93 33.61
C TYR A 322 28.67 14.48 33.39
N LYS A 323 29.25 13.81 34.39
CA LYS A 323 30.62 13.34 34.38
C LYS A 323 30.67 11.90 34.85
N THR A 324 31.41 11.09 34.12
CA THR A 324 31.85 9.75 34.53
C THR A 324 33.29 9.60 34.09
N ASP A 325 34.19 9.46 35.06
CA ASP A 325 35.64 9.55 34.84
C ASP A 325 36.00 10.80 34.03
N ASN A 326 36.81 10.70 32.98
CA ASN A 326 37.17 11.87 32.17
C ASN A 326 36.14 12.19 31.08
N ASN A 327 35.02 11.48 30.98
CA ASN A 327 33.99 11.79 29.99
C ASN A 327 33.00 12.81 30.55
N ILE A 328 32.65 13.80 29.73
CA ILE A 328 31.75 14.88 30.12
C ILE A 328 30.72 15.22 29.05
N VAL A 329 29.48 15.40 29.49
CA VAL A 329 28.38 15.92 28.68
C VAL A 329 27.84 17.18 29.34
N ILE A 330 27.72 18.27 28.60
CA ILE A 330 27.14 19.53 29.09
C ILE A 330 25.91 19.85 28.24
N ILE A 331 24.76 20.08 28.84
CA ILE A 331 23.55 20.55 28.15
C ILE A 331 23.33 22.01 28.50
N ASN A 332 23.22 22.87 27.49
CA ASN A 332 23.05 24.32 27.65
C ASN A 332 21.61 24.69 27.34
N ASP A 333 20.77 24.86 28.35
CA ASP A 333 19.32 25.03 28.17
C ASP A 333 18.95 26.43 27.64
N ASN A 334 19.80 27.44 27.87
CA ASN A 334 19.57 28.81 27.40
C ASN A 334 20.60 29.32 26.37
N ALA A 335 21.18 28.41 25.60
CA ALA A 335 22.13 28.75 24.56
C ALA A 335 21.57 29.77 23.56
N LYS A 336 22.25 30.90 23.38
CA LYS A 336 21.87 31.97 22.44
C LYS A 336 22.41 31.68 21.04
N LEU A 337 21.98 30.56 20.46
CA LEU A 337 22.56 30.02 19.23
C LEU A 337 22.46 30.99 18.04
N THR A 338 21.30 31.64 17.86
CA THR A 338 21.12 32.64 16.79
C THR A 338 22.05 33.84 16.96
N SER A 339 22.25 34.32 18.18
CA SER A 339 23.17 35.43 18.49
C SER A 339 24.63 35.03 18.27
N PHE A 340 24.98 33.78 18.58
CA PHE A 340 26.29 33.21 18.28
C PHE A 340 26.55 33.20 16.76
N LEU A 341 25.61 32.70 15.95
CA LEU A 341 25.75 32.66 14.50
C LEU A 341 25.81 34.07 13.89
N LYS A 342 25.03 35.04 14.40
CA LYS A 342 25.15 36.45 14.02
C LYS A 342 26.55 37.00 14.32
N SER A 343 27.08 36.71 15.51
CA SER A 343 28.43 37.13 15.89
C SER A 343 29.50 36.52 14.98
N LEU A 344 29.33 35.26 14.53
CA LEU A 344 30.24 34.64 13.56
C LEU A 344 30.19 35.35 12.21
N LYS A 345 29.00 35.71 11.74
CA LYS A 345 28.81 36.46 10.49
C LYS A 345 29.46 37.84 10.56
N GLU A 346 29.20 38.59 11.63
CA GLU A 346 29.78 39.93 11.85
C GLU A 346 31.31 39.92 11.87
N LYS A 347 31.92 38.85 12.38
CA LYS A 347 33.38 38.65 12.39
C LYS A 347 33.94 38.02 11.11
N GLY A 348 33.11 37.76 10.10
CA GLY A 348 33.53 37.19 8.82
C GLY A 348 33.87 35.71 8.85
N TYR A 349 33.47 34.97 9.90
CA TYR A 349 33.69 33.52 9.97
C TYR A 349 32.68 32.74 9.13
N ILE A 350 31.52 33.31 8.82
CA ILE A 350 30.53 32.77 7.87
C ILE A 350 30.00 33.93 7.03
N ASN A 351 29.56 33.67 5.79
CA ASN A 351 29.05 34.75 4.93
C ASN A 351 27.56 35.00 5.20
N SER A 352 26.82 33.93 5.52
CA SER A 352 25.38 33.96 5.77
C SER A 352 24.96 33.01 6.89
N LEU A 353 23.81 33.30 7.50
CA LEU A 353 23.13 32.38 8.43
C LEU A 353 22.49 31.18 7.71
N LYS A 354 22.46 31.21 6.37
CA LYS A 354 21.98 30.12 5.52
C LYS A 354 23.10 29.22 5.00
N ASP A 355 24.36 29.60 5.22
CA ASP A 355 25.49 28.81 4.74
C ASP A 355 25.57 27.53 5.56
N LYS A 356 25.83 26.40 4.90
CA LYS A 356 26.07 25.13 5.59
C LYS A 356 27.28 25.28 6.51
N LEU A 357 27.05 25.06 7.80
CA LEU A 357 28.06 25.12 8.84
C LEU A 357 27.93 23.88 9.70
N LEU A 358 29.03 23.18 9.91
CA LEU A 358 29.21 22.16 10.93
C LEU A 358 30.46 22.54 11.73
N LEU A 359 30.28 22.82 13.01
CA LEU A 359 31.34 23.01 13.98
C LEU A 359 31.35 21.82 14.92
N GLU A 360 32.43 21.06 14.93
CA GLU A 360 32.68 20.01 15.92
C GLU A 360 33.63 20.57 16.98
N ILE A 361 33.16 20.65 18.22
CA ILE A 361 33.85 21.25 19.36
C ILE A 361 34.41 20.10 20.19
N ASN A 362 35.74 20.03 20.27
CA ASN A 362 36.48 18.99 20.99
C ASN A 362 37.16 19.53 22.25
N GLY A 363 36.68 20.67 22.77
CA GLY A 363 37.29 21.39 23.89
C GLY A 363 38.52 22.19 23.46
N THR A 364 39.65 21.51 23.24
CA THR A 364 40.93 22.14 22.85
C THR A 364 41.10 22.35 21.35
N SER A 365 40.12 21.95 20.55
CA SER A 365 40.10 22.18 19.10
C SER A 365 38.66 22.34 18.60
N ILE A 366 38.52 23.01 17.45
CA ILE A 366 37.28 23.08 16.69
C ILE A 366 37.58 22.64 15.26
N ILE A 367 36.72 21.77 14.72
CA ILE A 367 36.72 21.40 13.30
C ILE A 367 35.53 22.10 12.67
N LYS A 368 35.79 22.95 11.68
CA LYS A 368 34.78 23.66 10.90
C LYS A 368 34.70 23.05 9.51
N ASN A 369 33.56 22.46 9.16
CA ASN A 369 33.32 21.82 7.86
C ASN A 369 34.46 20.86 7.46
N GLY A 370 34.91 20.03 8.41
CA GLY A 370 36.00 19.08 8.21
C GLY A 370 37.43 19.65 8.27
N LYS A 371 37.59 20.97 8.47
CA LYS A 371 38.91 21.62 8.58
C LYS A 371 39.17 22.13 10.00
N ALA A 372 40.34 21.85 10.55
CA ALA A 372 40.75 22.36 11.84
C ALA A 372 40.84 23.89 11.84
N VAL A 373 40.30 24.52 12.88
CA VAL A 373 40.40 25.96 13.12
C VAL A 373 41.77 26.30 13.73
N SER A 374 42.35 27.44 13.34
CA SER A 374 43.63 27.90 13.87
C SER A 374 43.57 28.19 15.38
N ALA A 375 44.69 28.12 16.10
CA ALA A 375 44.69 28.40 17.55
C ALA A 375 44.24 29.83 17.89
N LYS A 376 44.57 30.82 17.03
CA LYS A 376 44.13 32.21 17.17
C LYS A 376 42.62 32.34 17.04
N ASP A 377 42.05 31.72 16.02
CA ASP A 377 40.62 31.76 15.77
C ASP A 377 39.86 30.95 16.82
N LEU A 378 40.42 29.83 17.28
CA LEU A 378 39.85 28.99 18.35
C LEU A 378 39.60 29.80 19.63
N ALA A 379 40.55 30.65 20.02
CA ALA A 379 40.38 31.55 21.17
C ALA A 379 39.16 32.49 20.97
N ILE A 380 38.97 33.00 19.75
CA ILE A 380 37.84 33.86 19.38
C ILE A 380 36.53 33.06 19.41
N TYR A 381 36.50 31.84 18.85
CA TYR A 381 35.34 30.96 18.92
C TYR A 381 34.94 30.67 20.37
N ASN A 382 35.89 30.30 21.24
CA ASN A 382 35.61 30.02 22.65
C ASN A 382 35.04 31.25 23.38
N THR A 383 35.59 32.45 23.12
CA THR A 383 35.03 33.70 23.65
C THR A 383 33.61 33.95 23.16
N LEU A 384 33.33 33.74 21.87
CA LEU A 384 31.99 33.91 21.30
C LEU A 384 30.99 32.90 21.84
N LEU A 385 31.40 31.64 22.02
CA LEU A 385 30.56 30.58 22.60
C LEU A 385 30.14 30.97 24.01
N LEU A 386 31.10 31.34 24.88
CA LEU A 386 30.82 31.74 26.26
C LEU A 386 29.93 32.99 26.35
N LYS A 387 30.18 34.01 25.52
CA LYS A 387 29.33 35.22 25.44
C LYS A 387 27.86 34.90 25.10
N ASN A 388 27.63 33.79 24.39
CA ASN A 388 26.32 33.33 23.97
C ASN A 388 25.79 32.15 24.81
N ASN A 389 26.28 31.99 26.05
CA ASN A 389 25.86 30.94 26.99
C ASN A 389 26.13 29.50 26.50
N ILE A 390 27.11 29.30 25.63
CA ILE A 390 27.51 27.98 25.15
C ILE A 390 28.83 27.62 25.79
N ILE A 391 28.83 26.59 26.63
CA ILE A 391 30.07 26.08 27.23
C ILE A 391 30.72 25.13 26.21
N PRO A 392 31.93 25.43 25.70
CA PRO A 392 32.64 24.50 24.84
C PRO A 392 32.96 23.22 25.63
N ALA A 393 32.67 22.06 25.05
CA ALA A 393 32.92 20.76 25.66
C ALA A 393 33.18 19.73 24.56
N PRO A 394 33.97 18.68 24.83
CA PRO A 394 34.30 17.67 23.84
C PRO A 394 33.07 16.97 23.28
N GLY A 395 33.04 16.72 21.97
CA GLY A 395 31.99 15.99 21.27
C GLY A 395 30.72 16.80 21.00
N LYS A 396 30.71 18.11 21.32
CA LYS A 396 29.61 19.01 20.96
C LYS A 396 29.65 19.35 19.49
N ILE A 397 28.48 19.54 18.89
CA ILE A 397 28.32 20.03 17.54
C ILE A 397 27.43 21.28 17.51
N ILE A 398 27.73 22.18 16.59
CA ILE A 398 26.82 23.23 16.13
C ILE A 398 26.64 23.05 14.63
N GLU A 399 25.40 22.90 14.17
CA GLU A 399 25.11 22.71 12.74
C GLU A 399 23.99 23.64 12.26
N ILE A 400 24.20 24.23 11.09
CA ILE A 400 23.14 24.84 10.26
C ILE A 400 22.69 23.76 9.27
N THR A 401 21.48 23.25 9.45
CA THR A 401 20.90 22.18 8.62
C THR A 401 20.41 22.71 7.28
N THR A 402 20.08 21.81 6.35
CA THR A 402 19.57 22.14 5.01
C THR A 402 18.22 22.88 5.02
N SER A 403 17.48 22.83 6.13
CA SER A 403 16.18 23.51 6.30
C SER A 403 16.32 24.91 6.94
N ASN A 404 17.52 25.47 7.02
CA ASN A 404 17.85 26.67 7.82
C ASN A 404 17.55 26.51 9.32
N ALA A 405 17.43 25.29 9.82
CA ALA A 405 17.34 25.02 11.24
C ALA A 405 18.73 24.94 11.86
N TYR A 406 18.82 25.24 13.14
CA TYR A 406 20.06 25.21 13.90
C TYR A 406 19.98 24.13 14.97
N LYS A 407 21.05 23.36 15.14
CA LYS A 407 21.17 22.46 16.29
C LYS A 407 22.47 22.67 17.04
N LEU A 408 22.41 22.54 18.36
CA LEU A 408 23.53 22.55 19.29
C LEU A 408 23.40 21.33 20.19
N GLY A 409 24.48 20.58 20.40
CA GLY A 409 24.46 19.45 21.34
C GLY A 409 25.33 18.30 20.89
N TYR A 410 24.85 17.07 21.07
CA TYR A 410 25.62 15.85 20.81
C TYR A 410 24.86 14.93 19.87
N THR A 411 25.51 14.48 18.80
CA THR A 411 24.98 13.43 17.94
C THR A 411 25.20 12.08 18.61
N LEU A 412 24.14 11.31 18.86
CA LEU A 412 24.21 9.96 19.43
C LEU A 412 24.50 8.92 18.34
N ASN A 413 23.75 9.00 17.25
CA ASN A 413 23.87 8.24 16.01
C ASN A 413 23.33 9.12 14.86
N ASN A 414 23.26 8.60 13.64
CA ASN A 414 22.83 9.38 12.47
C ASN A 414 21.43 10.00 12.60
N ASN A 415 20.58 9.47 13.49
CA ASN A 415 19.16 9.86 13.60
C ASN A 415 18.80 10.49 14.96
N ALA A 416 19.74 10.62 15.89
CA ALA A 416 19.45 11.06 17.25
C ALA A 416 20.44 12.14 17.72
N HIS A 417 19.89 13.21 18.28
CA HIS A 417 20.61 14.37 18.79
C HIS A 417 20.14 14.72 20.20
N LEU A 418 21.08 14.95 21.10
CA LEU A 418 20.81 15.44 22.44
C LEU A 418 21.24 16.90 22.55
N GLY A 419 20.27 17.81 22.68
CA GLY A 419 20.53 19.24 22.88
C GLY A 419 19.44 20.12 22.26
N THR A 420 19.80 21.37 21.99
CA THR A 420 18.89 22.41 21.51
C THR A 420 18.67 22.31 20.01
N TRP A 421 17.42 22.41 19.58
CA TRP A 421 17.00 22.61 18.20
C TRP A 421 16.29 23.95 18.09
N VAL A 422 16.66 24.75 17.09
CA VAL A 422 16.02 26.03 16.78
C VAL A 422 15.52 25.93 15.34
N MET A 423 14.21 25.85 15.18
CA MET A 423 13.55 25.99 13.88
C MET A 423 13.27 27.49 13.66
N PRO A 424 13.65 28.06 12.50
CA PRO A 424 13.45 29.48 12.19
C PRO A 424 11.99 29.86 12.00
#